data_AF-A0A396QQ69-F1
#
_entry.id   AF-A0A396QQ69-F1
#
_cell.length_a   1.000
_cell.length_b   1.000
_cell.length_c   1.000
_cell.angle_alpha   90.00
_cell.angle_beta   90.00
_cell.angle_gamma   90.00
#
_symmetry.space_group_name_H-M   'P 1'
#
loop_
_entity.id
_entity.type
_entity.pdbx_description
1 polymer ?
#
loop_
_entity_poly.entity_id
_entity_poly.type
_entity_poly.pdbx_seq_one_letter_code
_entity_poly.pdbx_strand_id
1 'polypeptide(L)'
;MVGYFNALAGRDADTLSAFVDQLTEEDKAAVENNQLIESYSGITVYTYPGPEKDTYVAFASYNYKYRGYDTEIPALTQLYLYKKEDGKLCIASEVTEETVNGYISQILEKEDVKQLIADTQEDYENVLNAHADLKAYVSSLN
;
A
#
# COMPACT_ATOMS: atom_id res chain seq x y z
N MET A 1 -0.63 10.84 2.72
CA MET A 1 -0.22 9.74 1.82
C MET A 1 1.23 9.81 1.40
N VAL A 2 1.74 10.90 0.77
CA VAL A 2 3.18 10.99 0.44
C VAL A 2 4.09 10.82 1.68
N GLY A 3 3.72 11.41 2.83
CA GLY A 3 4.46 11.23 4.09
C GLY A 3 4.49 9.78 4.60
N TYR A 4 3.43 9.00 4.36
CA TYR A 4 3.37 7.58 4.75
C TYR A 4 4.38 6.75 3.93
N PHE A 5 4.40 6.91 2.61
CA PHE A 5 5.36 6.22 1.75
C PHE A 5 6.81 6.68 1.98
N ASN A 6 7.02 7.96 2.29
CA ASN A 6 8.34 8.45 2.68
C ASN A 6 8.81 7.82 4.00
N ALA A 7 7.92 7.64 4.97
CA ALA A 7 8.24 6.96 6.23
C ALA A 7 8.59 5.49 5.98
N LEU A 8 7.86 4.78 5.11
CA LEU A 8 8.21 3.43 4.68
C LEU A 8 9.58 3.38 3.98
N ALA A 9 9.84 4.28 3.04
CA ALA A 9 11.12 4.37 2.33
C ALA A 9 12.30 4.66 3.29
N GLY A 10 12.08 5.56 4.25
CA GLY A 10 13.05 5.96 5.25
C GLY A 10 13.19 4.98 6.41
N ARG A 11 12.37 3.92 6.45
CA ARG A 11 12.29 2.96 7.57
C ARG A 11 12.03 3.66 8.91
N ASP A 12 11.25 4.73 8.84
CA ASP A 12 10.97 5.63 9.95
C ASP A 12 9.62 5.22 10.58
N ALA A 13 9.68 4.22 11.45
CA ALA A 13 8.52 3.70 12.16
C ALA A 13 7.87 4.75 13.08
N ASP A 14 8.66 5.67 13.63
CA ASP A 14 8.17 6.78 14.45
C ASP A 14 7.28 7.71 13.61
N THR A 15 7.75 8.16 12.46
CA THR A 15 6.94 8.98 11.54
C THR A 15 5.75 8.19 11.00
N LEU A 16 5.90 6.88 10.76
CA LEU A 16 4.81 6.01 10.29
C LEU A 16 3.66 5.93 11.31
N SER A 17 3.98 5.90 12.60
CA SER A 17 3.01 5.83 13.71
C SER A 17 2.05 7.04 13.75
N ALA A 18 2.41 8.15 13.12
CA ALA A 18 1.53 9.30 12.98
C ALA A 18 0.41 9.10 11.93
N PHE A 19 0.57 8.13 11.03
CA PHE A 19 -0.35 7.85 9.92
C PHE A 19 -1.23 6.61 10.13
N VAL A 20 -0.79 5.67 10.97
CA VAL A 20 -1.48 4.39 11.24
C VAL A 20 -2.00 4.40 12.67
N ASP A 21 -3.18 3.83 12.91
CA ASP A 21 -3.84 3.91 14.23
C ASP A 21 -3.26 2.96 15.28
N GLN A 22 -2.87 1.76 14.87
CA GLN A 22 -2.17 0.79 15.70
C GLN A 22 -0.99 0.22 14.91
N LEU A 23 0.21 0.68 15.26
CA LEU A 23 1.45 0.10 14.77
C LEU A 23 2.08 -0.69 15.92
N THR A 24 2.02 -2.03 15.84
CA THR A 24 2.59 -2.89 16.89
C THR A 24 4.12 -2.78 16.89
N GLU A 25 4.77 -3.20 17.98
CA GLU A 25 6.24 -3.24 18.01
C GLU A 25 6.81 -4.20 16.95
N GLU A 26 6.05 -5.22 16.57
CA GLU A 26 6.40 -6.11 15.45
C GLU A 26 6.35 -5.38 14.11
N ASP A 27 5.29 -4.59 13.86
CA ASP A 27 5.18 -3.78 12.64
C ASP A 27 6.29 -2.72 12.56
N LYS A 28 6.60 -2.06 13.67
CA LYS A 28 7.71 -1.10 13.74
C LYS A 28 9.03 -1.77 13.41
N ALA A 29 9.31 -2.91 14.04
CA ALA A 29 10.51 -3.69 13.76
C ALA A 29 10.56 -4.14 12.30
N ALA A 30 9.43 -4.53 11.70
CA ALA A 30 9.37 -4.90 10.29
C ALA A 30 9.73 -3.72 9.36
N VAL A 31 9.24 -2.51 9.66
CA VAL A 31 9.56 -1.29 8.91
C VAL A 31 11.04 -0.92 9.05
N GLU A 32 11.54 -0.86 10.29
CA GLU A 32 12.94 -0.51 10.58
C GLU A 32 13.93 -1.49 9.97
N ASN A 33 13.61 -2.78 10.00
CA ASN A 33 14.47 -3.84 9.50
C ASN A 33 14.25 -4.17 8.02
N ASN A 34 13.36 -3.47 7.30
CA ASN A 34 13.10 -3.75 5.89
C ASN A 34 14.34 -3.48 5.03
N GLN A 35 15.17 -4.49 4.80
CA GLN A 35 16.36 -4.39 3.96
C GLN A 35 16.09 -4.59 2.46
N LEU A 36 14.87 -5.05 2.12
CA LEU A 36 14.51 -5.48 0.78
C LEU A 36 14.25 -4.28 -0.13
N ILE A 37 13.49 -3.30 0.35
CA ILE A 37 13.07 -2.16 -0.46
C ILE A 37 14.10 -1.03 -0.36
N GLU A 38 14.48 -0.49 -1.51
CA GLU A 38 15.38 0.65 -1.64
C GLU A 38 14.61 1.98 -1.72
N SER A 39 13.53 2.02 -2.50
CA SER A 39 12.77 3.25 -2.71
C SER A 39 11.34 2.98 -3.15
N TYR A 40 10.49 3.99 -2.94
CA TYR A 40 9.14 4.09 -3.51
C TYR A 40 9.05 5.33 -4.40
N SER A 41 8.36 5.23 -5.53
CA SER A 41 8.17 6.32 -6.50
C SER A 41 6.79 6.23 -7.17
N GLY A 42 6.41 7.23 -7.98
CA GLY A 42 5.17 7.16 -8.77
C GLY A 42 3.85 7.14 -7.97
N ILE A 43 3.85 7.58 -6.71
CA ILE A 43 2.71 7.41 -5.80
C ILE A 43 1.48 8.19 -6.28
N THR A 44 0.41 7.47 -6.58
CA THR A 44 -0.92 7.99 -6.91
C THR A 44 -1.96 7.34 -6.01
N VAL A 45 -2.90 8.12 -5.48
CA VAL A 45 -3.92 7.61 -4.54
C VAL A 45 -5.32 7.91 -5.08
N TYR A 46 -6.09 6.85 -5.25
CA TYR A 46 -7.49 6.89 -5.65
C TYR A 46 -8.36 6.68 -4.41
N THR A 47 -9.24 7.61 -4.10
CA THR A 47 -10.05 7.58 -2.88
C THR A 47 -11.54 7.48 -3.18
N TYR A 48 -12.21 6.58 -2.48
CA TYR A 48 -13.66 6.39 -2.51
C TYR A 48 -14.21 6.71 -1.11
N PRO A 49 -15.42 7.31 -1.01
CA PRO A 49 -16.11 7.43 0.27
C PRO A 49 -16.29 6.05 0.91
N GLY A 50 -16.18 5.97 2.24
CA GLY A 50 -16.44 4.74 2.98
C GLY A 50 -17.93 4.55 3.30
N PRO A 51 -18.27 3.46 4.01
CA PRO A 51 -19.65 3.17 4.41
C PRO A 51 -20.18 4.14 5.48
N GLU A 52 -19.29 4.86 6.17
CA GLU A 52 -19.63 5.82 7.21
C GLU A 52 -19.13 7.22 6.87
N LYS A 53 -19.63 8.21 7.60
CA LYS A 53 -19.18 9.59 7.43
C LYS A 53 -17.70 9.70 7.83
N ASP A 54 -16.94 10.48 7.06
CA ASP A 54 -15.53 10.75 7.31
C ASP A 54 -14.62 9.50 7.28
N THR A 55 -15.09 8.41 6.64
CA THR A 55 -14.29 7.23 6.30
C THR A 55 -14.12 7.09 4.79
N TYR A 56 -13.07 6.38 4.37
CA TYR A 56 -12.64 6.29 2.98
C TYR A 56 -11.96 4.96 2.69
N VAL A 57 -12.16 4.43 1.49
CA VAL A 57 -11.35 3.34 0.92
C VAL A 57 -10.39 3.97 -0.08
N ALA A 58 -9.08 3.72 0.07
CA ALA A 58 -8.07 4.24 -0.82
C ALA A 58 -7.28 3.12 -1.50
N PHE A 59 -6.97 3.30 -2.78
CA PHE A 59 -6.04 2.48 -3.52
C PHE A 59 -4.82 3.33 -3.83
N ALA A 60 -3.69 2.98 -3.24
CA ALA A 60 -2.42 3.65 -3.51
C ALA A 60 -1.63 2.81 -4.51
N SER A 61 -1.49 3.35 -5.73
CA SER A 61 -0.62 2.85 -6.78
C SER A 61 0.75 3.50 -6.64
N TYR A 62 1.82 2.71 -6.72
CA TYR A 62 3.18 3.18 -6.59
C TYR A 62 4.13 2.18 -7.23
N ASN A 63 5.34 2.64 -7.52
CA ASN A 63 6.46 1.78 -7.88
C ASN A 63 7.33 1.56 -6.64
N TYR A 64 7.88 0.38 -6.49
CA TYR A 64 8.92 0.08 -5.51
C TYR A 64 10.13 -0.54 -6.18
N LYS A 65 11.31 -0.34 -5.60
CA LYS A 65 12.57 -0.88 -6.12
C LYS A 65 13.22 -1.75 -5.06
N TYR A 66 13.62 -2.98 -5.41
CA TYR A 66 14.42 -3.81 -4.52
C TYR A 66 15.86 -3.31 -4.46
N ARG A 67 16.48 -3.42 -3.29
CA ARG A 67 17.88 -3.10 -3.07
C ARG A 67 18.75 -4.00 -3.94
N GLY A 68 19.66 -3.39 -4.70
CA GLY A 68 20.54 -4.11 -5.62
C GLY A 68 19.92 -4.41 -7.00
N TYR A 69 18.71 -3.93 -7.26
CA TYR A 69 18.08 -3.96 -8.58
C TYR A 69 17.79 -2.53 -9.05
N ASP A 70 18.00 -2.27 -10.35
CA ASP A 70 17.70 -0.96 -10.94
C ASP A 70 16.27 -0.88 -11.51
N THR A 71 15.52 -1.98 -11.46
CA THR A 71 14.16 -2.09 -12.00
C THR A 71 13.12 -1.70 -10.96
N GLU A 72 12.26 -0.74 -11.31
CA GLU A 72 11.06 -0.41 -10.56
C GLU A 72 9.93 -1.41 -10.85
N ILE A 73 9.23 -1.85 -9.81
CA ILE A 73 8.10 -2.77 -9.88
C ILE A 73 6.82 -2.03 -9.46
N PRO A 74 5.77 -2.03 -10.29
CA PRO A 74 4.49 -1.43 -9.91
C PRO A 74 3.78 -2.29 -8.86
N ALA A 75 3.09 -1.61 -7.95
CA ALA A 75 2.26 -2.21 -6.91
C ALA A 75 1.02 -1.36 -6.66
N LEU A 76 0.02 -2.02 -6.10
CA LEU A 76 -1.22 -1.41 -5.63
C LEU A 76 -1.48 -1.92 -4.22
N THR A 77 -1.77 -1.01 -3.30
CA THR A 77 -2.22 -1.37 -1.96
C THR A 77 -3.56 -0.74 -1.65
N GLN A 78 -4.44 -1.52 -1.03
CA GLN A 78 -5.73 -1.07 -0.54
C GLN A 78 -5.58 -0.64 0.92
N LEU A 79 -6.10 0.54 1.25
CA LEU A 79 -6.06 1.12 2.58
C LEU A 79 -7.47 1.56 2.99
N TYR A 80 -7.78 1.43 4.27
CA TYR A 80 -8.97 2.04 4.86
C TYR A 80 -8.55 3.22 5.71
N LEU A 81 -9.21 4.37 5.55
CA LEU A 81 -8.91 5.58 6.28
C LEU A 81 -10.15 6.10 7.00
N TYR A 82 -9.94 6.69 8.17
CA TYR A 82 -10.97 7.40 8.90
C TYR A 82 -10.40 8.69 9.48
N LYS A 83 -11.29 9.67 9.65
CA LYS A 83 -10.94 10.93 10.31
C LYS A 83 -11.05 10.76 11.82
N LYS A 84 -9.97 11.04 12.53
CA LYS A 84 -9.94 11.12 13.99
C LYS A 84 -10.68 12.35 14.50
N GLU A 85 -10.99 12.39 15.79
CA GLU A 85 -11.65 13.53 16.44
C GLU A 85 -10.87 14.85 16.29
N ASP A 86 -9.54 14.79 16.21
CA ASP A 86 -8.67 15.95 15.97
C ASP A 86 -8.69 16.46 14.52
N GLY A 87 -9.48 15.80 13.67
CA GLY A 87 -9.68 16.15 12.27
C GLY A 87 -8.62 15.59 11.31
N LYS A 88 -7.61 14.86 11.80
CA LYS A 88 -6.60 14.21 10.95
C LYS A 88 -7.10 12.90 10.39
N LEU A 89 -6.68 12.57 9.18
CA LEU A 89 -6.89 11.25 8.59
C LEU A 89 -5.88 10.26 9.15
N CYS A 90 -6.38 9.06 9.46
CA CYS A 90 -5.59 7.92 9.92
C CYS A 90 -5.91 6.70 9.06
N ILE A 91 -4.90 5.89 8.81
CA ILE A 91 -5.01 4.57 8.17
C ILE A 91 -5.34 3.56 9.27
N ALA A 92 -6.36 2.74 9.04
CA ALA A 92 -6.65 1.59 9.89
C ALA A 92 -5.61 0.50 9.65
N SER A 93 -4.95 0.03 10.71
CA SER A 93 -3.99 -1.08 10.64
C SER A 93 -4.68 -2.40 10.28
N GLU A 94 -5.90 -2.59 10.76
CA GLU A 94 -6.73 -3.75 10.48
C GLU A 94 -8.19 -3.33 10.28
N VAL A 95 -8.89 -4.02 9.37
CA VAL A 95 -10.32 -3.85 9.14
C VAL A 95 -11.04 -5.13 9.54
N THR A 96 -11.59 -5.15 10.76
CA THR A 96 -12.30 -6.33 11.31
C THR A 96 -13.82 -6.23 11.15
N GLU A 97 -14.35 -5.05 10.84
CA GLU A 97 -15.78 -4.80 10.72
C GLU A 97 -16.35 -5.41 9.43
N GLU A 98 -17.34 -6.31 9.57
CA GLU A 98 -17.98 -6.98 8.44
C GLU A 98 -18.64 -5.98 7.47
N THR A 99 -19.21 -4.89 8.01
CA THR A 99 -19.82 -3.83 7.21
C THR A 99 -18.80 -3.13 6.31
N VAL A 100 -17.60 -2.86 6.83
CA VAL A 100 -16.51 -2.23 6.07
C VAL A 100 -15.94 -3.21 5.05
N ASN A 101 -15.71 -4.46 5.42
CA ASN A 101 -15.24 -5.50 4.51
C ASN A 101 -16.23 -5.76 3.36
N GLY A 102 -17.53 -5.78 3.65
CA GLY A 102 -18.58 -5.88 2.64
C GLY A 102 -18.60 -4.67 1.70
N TYR A 103 -18.37 -3.46 2.22
CA TYR A 103 -18.28 -2.26 1.39
C TYR A 103 -17.02 -2.25 0.50
N ILE A 104 -15.86 -2.61 1.06
CA ILE A 104 -14.61 -2.77 0.31
C ILE A 104 -14.81 -3.75 -0.85
N SER A 105 -15.48 -4.87 -0.61
CA SER A 105 -15.79 -5.84 -1.66
C SER A 105 -16.63 -5.22 -2.78
N GLN A 106 -17.60 -4.36 -2.47
CA GLN A 106 -18.37 -3.64 -3.50
C GLN A 106 -17.53 -2.61 -4.26
N ILE A 107 -16.56 -1.96 -3.60
CA ILE A 107 -15.63 -1.05 -4.27
C ILE A 107 -14.73 -1.82 -5.24
N LEU A 108 -14.22 -2.99 -4.85
CA LEU A 108 -13.44 -3.87 -5.72
C LEU A 108 -14.23 -4.33 -6.97
N GLU A 109 -15.56 -4.37 -6.87
CA GLU A 109 -16.42 -4.73 -8.00
C GLU A 109 -16.65 -3.59 -9.01
N LYS A 110 -16.23 -2.36 -8.71
CA LYS A 110 -16.35 -1.23 -9.63
C LYS A 110 -15.41 -1.38 -10.82
N GLU A 111 -15.89 -1.03 -12.01
CA GLU A 111 -15.15 -1.21 -13.26
C GLU A 111 -13.81 -0.48 -13.27
N ASP A 112 -13.77 0.76 -12.77
CA ASP A 112 -12.55 1.55 -12.65
C ASP A 112 -11.51 0.93 -11.70
N VAL A 113 -11.98 0.35 -10.58
CA VAL A 113 -11.12 -0.35 -9.63
C VAL A 113 -10.62 -1.68 -10.19
N LYS A 114 -11.49 -2.46 -10.84
CA LYS A 114 -11.09 -3.71 -11.51
C LYS A 114 -10.04 -3.45 -12.58
N GLN A 115 -10.24 -2.42 -13.40
CA GLN A 115 -9.28 -2.03 -14.42
C GLN A 115 -7.94 -1.63 -13.79
N LEU A 116 -7.96 -0.82 -12.73
CA LEU A 116 -6.74 -0.41 -12.02
C LEU A 116 -5.96 -1.61 -11.47
N ILE A 117 -6.65 -2.60 -10.90
CA ILE A 117 -6.03 -3.83 -10.38
C ILE A 117 -5.45 -4.65 -11.54
N ALA A 118 -6.21 -4.84 -12.61
CA ALA A 118 -5.79 -5.60 -13.79
C ALA A 118 -4.56 -4.96 -14.45
N ASP A 119 -4.57 -3.64 -14.68
CA ASP A 119 -3.45 -2.90 -15.26
C ASP A 119 -2.20 -3.02 -14.40
N THR A 120 -2.32 -2.83 -13.08
CA THR A 120 -1.18 -2.97 -12.16
C THR A 120 -0.61 -4.39 -12.20
N GLN A 121 -1.48 -5.41 -12.23
CA GLN A 121 -1.05 -6.81 -12.27
C GLN A 121 -0.36 -7.13 -13.60
N GLU A 122 -0.92 -6.68 -14.72
CA GLU A 122 -0.31 -6.86 -16.04
C GLU A 122 1.06 -6.19 -16.11
N ASP A 123 1.19 -4.94 -15.64
CA ASP A 123 2.46 -4.23 -15.61
C ASP A 123 3.48 -4.92 -14.68
N TYR A 124 3.05 -5.41 -13.52
CA TYR A 124 3.88 -6.19 -12.61
C TYR A 124 4.44 -7.45 -13.29
N GLU A 125 3.57 -8.23 -13.93
CA GLU A 125 3.96 -9.45 -14.64
C GLU A 125 4.88 -9.15 -15.83
N ASN A 126 4.60 -8.08 -16.58
CA ASN A 126 5.43 -7.62 -17.70
C ASN A 126 6.84 -7.25 -17.25
N VAL A 127 6.96 -6.49 -16.15
CA VAL A 127 8.26 -6.15 -15.54
C VAL A 127 9.01 -7.42 -15.13
N LEU A 128 8.39 -8.34 -14.39
CA LEU A 128 9.07 -9.56 -13.97
C LEU A 128 9.44 -10.47 -15.15
N ASN A 129 8.60 -10.59 -16.17
CA ASN A 129 8.89 -11.39 -17.35
C ASN A 129 10.05 -10.82 -18.18
N ALA A 130 10.25 -9.50 -18.14
CA ALA A 130 11.39 -8.84 -18.79
C ALA A 130 12.70 -8.97 -17.98
N HIS A 131 12.63 -9.27 -16.69
CA HIS A 131 13.77 -9.32 -15.76
C HIS A 131 13.86 -10.67 -15.04
N ALA A 132 14.45 -11.68 -15.70
CA ALA A 132 14.46 -13.06 -15.21
C ALA A 132 15.13 -13.25 -13.83
N ASP A 133 16.21 -12.53 -13.58
CA ASP A 133 16.96 -12.48 -12.33
C ASP A 133 16.15 -11.83 -11.19
N LEU A 134 15.46 -10.73 -11.47
CA LEU A 134 14.53 -10.11 -10.53
C LEU A 134 13.33 -11.03 -10.23
N LYS A 135 12.76 -11.64 -11.27
CA LYS A 135 11.66 -12.60 -11.13
C LYS A 135 12.03 -13.80 -10.27
N ALA A 136 13.24 -14.33 -10.45
CA ALA A 136 13.76 -15.42 -9.62
C ALA A 136 13.90 -15.00 -8.15
N TYR A 137 14.39 -13.78 -7.90
CA TYR A 137 14.51 -13.24 -6.55
C TYR A 137 13.14 -13.05 -5.88
N VAL A 138 12.18 -12.41 -6.56
CA VAL A 138 10.82 -12.24 -6.05
C VAL A 138 10.17 -13.58 -5.74
N SER A 139 10.35 -14.58 -6.60
CA SER A 139 9.83 -15.94 -6.39
C SER A 139 10.45 -16.64 -5.17
N SER A 140 11.63 -16.22 -4.70
CA SER A 140 12.29 -16.76 -3.51
C SER A 140 11.80 -16.16 -2.19
N LEU A 141 11.08 -15.03 -2.26
CA LEU A 141 10.51 -14.33 -1.09
C LEU A 141 9.11 -14.84 -0.71
N ASN A 142 8.47 -15.60 -1.59
CA ASN A 142 7.10 -16.12 -1.44
C ASN A 142 7.05 -17.53 -0.87
#